data_AF-A0A7L4N863-F1
#
_entry.id   AF-A0A7L4N863-F1
#
_cell.length_a   1.000
_cell.length_b   1.000
_cell.length_c   1.000
_cell.angle_alpha   90.00
_cell.angle_beta   90.00
_cell.angle_gamma   90.00
#
_symmetry.space_group_name_H-M   'P 1'
#
loop_
_entity.id
_entity.type
_entity.pdbx_description
1 polymer ?
#
loop_
_entity_poly.entity_id
_entity_poly.type
_entity_poly.pdbx_seq_one_letter_code
_entity_poly.pdbx_strand_id
1 'polypeptide(L)'
;MSFVGNCGTFTRGYKAMIMDVEFLYHLLYLLICALGLFVHEFFYSLLLFDLVYREETLLNVIKSVTRNGRSIILTAVLALILVYLFSIVGYLFFKDDFILEVDKLPNETLLPERTEAGETMTGEFLYSDVCKAGSSENCSSIIPSDQVMAEEMEEENKEHTCETLLMCIVTVLSHGLRSGGGVGDVLRKPSKEEPLFAARVIYDLLFFFMVIIIVLNLIFGVIIDTFADLRSEKQKKEEILKTTCFICGLERDKFDNKTVTFEEHIKEEHNMWHYLCFIVLVKVKDSTEYTGPESYVAEMIK
;
A
#
# COMPACT_ATOMS: atom_id res chain seq x y z
N MET A 1 -13.37 -23.10 15.96
CA MET A 1 -14.42 -24.10 16.27
C MET A 1 -15.82 -23.59 15.94
N SER A 2 -16.27 -22.44 16.47
CA SER A 2 -17.60 -21.87 16.16
C SER A 2 -17.85 -21.66 14.66
N PHE A 3 -16.88 -21.06 13.94
CA PHE A 3 -16.94 -20.86 12.48
C PHE A 3 -17.24 -22.16 11.69
N VAL A 4 -16.48 -23.22 11.99
CA VAL A 4 -16.59 -24.51 11.29
C VAL A 4 -17.94 -25.20 11.58
N GLY A 5 -18.50 -24.98 12.77
CA GLY A 5 -19.85 -25.46 13.12
C GLY A 5 -20.96 -24.72 12.38
N ASN A 6 -20.85 -23.39 12.26
CA ASN A 6 -21.88 -22.56 11.63
C ASN A 6 -21.98 -22.78 10.11
N CYS A 7 -20.84 -22.91 9.42
CA CYS A 7 -20.81 -23.10 7.97
C CYS A 7 -20.98 -24.57 7.54
N GLY A 8 -21.04 -25.51 8.48
CA GLY A 8 -21.23 -26.93 8.20
C GLY A 8 -20.10 -27.57 7.36
N THR A 9 -18.91 -26.95 7.31
CA THR A 9 -17.79 -27.36 6.42
C THR A 9 -17.24 -28.75 6.73
N PHE A 10 -17.52 -29.29 7.92
CA PHE A 10 -17.22 -30.68 8.28
C PHE A 10 -17.92 -31.72 7.38
N THR A 11 -19.11 -31.40 6.85
CA THR A 11 -19.92 -32.35 6.05
C THR A 11 -19.33 -32.62 4.66
N ARG A 12 -18.47 -31.73 4.15
CA ARG A 12 -17.83 -31.82 2.83
C ARG A 12 -16.51 -32.61 2.82
N GLY A 13 -16.00 -33.02 3.98
CA GLY A 13 -14.76 -33.81 4.14
C GLY A 13 -13.48 -32.96 4.30
N TYR A 14 -12.42 -33.58 4.84
CA TYR A 14 -11.19 -32.88 5.26
C TYR A 14 -10.42 -32.19 4.12
N LYS A 15 -10.39 -32.80 2.91
CA LYS A 15 -9.75 -32.18 1.75
C LYS A 15 -10.43 -30.88 1.31
N ALA A 16 -11.76 -30.86 1.33
CA ALA A 16 -12.52 -29.65 0.99
C ALA A 16 -12.32 -28.55 2.04
N MET A 17 -12.18 -28.93 3.31
CA MET A 17 -11.93 -27.99 4.41
C MET A 17 -10.56 -27.30 4.31
N ILE A 18 -9.49 -28.02 3.93
CA ILE A 18 -8.16 -27.40 3.73
C ILE A 18 -8.12 -26.48 2.51
N MET A 19 -8.94 -26.76 1.49
CA MET A 19 -9.04 -25.91 0.30
C MET A 19 -9.86 -24.64 0.53
N ASP A 20 -10.53 -24.53 1.67
CA ASP A 20 -11.34 -23.36 2.03
C ASP A 20 -10.44 -22.21 2.50
N VAL A 21 -10.49 -21.08 1.77
CA VAL A 21 -9.67 -19.90 2.04
C VAL A 21 -9.99 -19.29 3.40
N GLU A 22 -11.27 -19.30 3.80
CA GLU A 22 -11.68 -18.76 5.10
C GLU A 22 -11.13 -19.61 6.24
N PHE A 23 -11.09 -20.93 6.08
CA PHE A 23 -10.50 -21.82 7.08
C PHE A 23 -8.97 -21.63 7.18
N LEU A 24 -8.28 -21.56 6.03
CA LEU A 24 -6.84 -21.30 5.98
C LEU A 24 -6.46 -19.97 6.65
N TYR A 25 -7.28 -18.93 6.48
CA TYR A 25 -7.08 -17.64 7.15
C TYR A 25 -7.09 -17.78 8.68
N HIS A 26 -8.09 -18.45 9.23
CA HIS A 26 -8.18 -18.68 10.69
C HIS A 26 -7.04 -19.59 11.20
N LEU A 27 -6.63 -20.58 10.41
CA LEU A 27 -5.50 -21.44 10.75
C LEU A 27 -4.17 -20.67 10.77
N LEU A 28 -3.95 -19.81 9.77
CA LEU A 28 -2.79 -18.93 9.71
C LEU A 28 -2.74 -17.98 10.90
N TYR A 29 -3.88 -17.41 11.31
CA TYR A 29 -3.98 -16.54 12.48
C TYR A 29 -3.53 -17.27 13.76
N LEU A 30 -3.98 -18.52 13.95
CA LEU A 30 -3.55 -19.35 15.08
C LEU A 30 -2.05 -19.65 15.04
N LEU A 31 -1.50 -19.86 13.85
CA LEU A 31 -0.06 -20.08 13.65
C LEU A 31 0.75 -18.82 14.00
N ILE A 32 0.30 -17.63 13.58
CA ILE A 32 0.94 -16.35 13.93
C ILE A 32 0.89 -16.12 15.45
N CYS A 33 -0.24 -16.42 16.10
CA CYS A 33 -0.33 -16.36 17.57
C CYS A 33 0.66 -17.30 18.27
N ALA A 34 0.84 -18.52 17.76
CA ALA A 34 1.82 -19.46 18.29
C ALA A 34 3.26 -18.95 18.09
N LEU A 35 3.58 -18.42 16.91
CA LEU A 35 4.89 -17.80 16.65
C LEU A 35 5.14 -16.57 17.55
N GLY A 36 4.10 -15.79 17.85
CA GLY A 36 4.17 -14.68 18.80
C GLY A 36 4.52 -15.13 20.21
N LEU A 37 4.03 -16.29 20.63
CA LEU A 37 4.31 -16.88 21.94
C LEU A 37 5.71 -17.53 22.01
N PHE A 38 6.12 -18.24 20.96
CA PHE A 38 7.34 -19.08 20.99
C PHE A 38 8.59 -18.40 20.43
N VAL A 39 8.46 -17.39 19.55
CA VAL A 39 9.59 -16.77 18.84
C VAL A 39 9.82 -15.33 19.28
N HIS A 40 8.86 -14.44 19.03
CA HIS A 40 8.99 -13.01 19.35
C HIS A 40 7.64 -12.27 19.34
N GLU A 41 7.48 -11.28 20.20
CA GLU A 41 6.25 -10.48 20.35
C GLU A 41 5.86 -9.69 19.08
N PHE A 42 6.81 -9.47 18.17
CA PHE A 42 6.59 -8.78 16.89
C PHE A 42 5.46 -9.40 16.05
N PHE A 43 5.28 -10.73 16.11
CA PHE A 43 4.24 -11.40 15.32
C PHE A 43 2.82 -10.97 15.72
N TYR A 44 2.61 -10.46 16.94
CA TYR A 44 1.32 -9.90 17.33
C TYR A 44 0.94 -8.64 16.52
N SER A 45 1.92 -7.90 16.00
CA SER A 45 1.64 -6.74 15.13
C SER A 45 0.94 -7.14 13.84
N LEU A 46 1.23 -8.34 13.30
CA LEU A 46 0.60 -8.84 12.08
C LEU A 46 -0.89 -9.16 12.28
N LEU A 47 -1.31 -9.47 13.51
CA LEU A 47 -2.71 -9.72 13.82
C LEU A 47 -3.57 -8.46 13.66
N LEU A 48 -2.97 -7.26 13.72
CA LEU A 48 -3.67 -5.99 13.51
C LEU A 48 -4.18 -5.84 12.07
N PHE A 49 -3.57 -6.51 11.09
CA PHE A 49 -4.07 -6.52 9.71
C PHE A 49 -5.46 -7.16 9.58
N ASP A 50 -5.90 -7.93 10.57
CA ASP A 50 -7.27 -8.48 10.61
C ASP A 50 -8.34 -7.40 10.55
N LEU A 51 -8.07 -6.20 11.10
CA LEU A 51 -8.99 -5.06 11.02
C LEU A 51 -9.36 -4.72 9.57
N VAL A 52 -8.41 -4.85 8.65
CA VAL A 52 -8.59 -4.57 7.23
C VAL A 52 -9.52 -5.59 6.57
N TYR A 53 -9.45 -6.86 6.97
CA TYR A 53 -10.31 -7.92 6.43
C TYR A 53 -11.72 -7.88 7.02
N ARG A 54 -11.84 -7.49 8.30
CA ARG A 54 -13.13 -7.41 9.01
C ARG A 54 -13.99 -6.25 8.55
N GLU A 55 -13.38 -5.16 8.11
CA GLU A 55 -14.07 -3.92 7.73
C GLU A 55 -14.31 -3.86 6.21
N GLU A 56 -15.58 -3.94 5.80
CA GLU A 56 -15.96 -3.94 4.38
C GLU A 56 -15.48 -2.68 3.65
N THR A 57 -15.44 -1.53 4.33
CA THR A 57 -15.00 -0.27 3.73
C THR A 57 -13.52 -0.30 3.35
N LEU A 58 -12.66 -0.82 4.22
CA LEU A 58 -11.22 -0.97 3.96
C LEU A 58 -10.94 -2.02 2.90
N LEU A 59 -11.69 -3.13 2.91
CA LEU A 59 -11.57 -4.17 1.89
C LEU A 59 -11.92 -3.63 0.50
N ASN A 60 -12.91 -2.74 0.39
CA ASN A 60 -13.25 -2.08 -0.87
C ASN A 60 -12.11 -1.16 -1.38
N VAL A 61 -11.36 -0.51 -0.49
CA VAL A 61 -10.18 0.29 -0.87
C VAL A 61 -9.05 -0.62 -1.40
N ILE A 62 -8.81 -1.77 -0.79
CA ILE A 62 -7.85 -2.74 -1.33
C ILE A 62 -8.32 -3.31 -2.66
N LYS A 63 -9.63 -3.54 -2.78
CA LYS A 63 -10.24 -4.05 -4.00
C LYS A 63 -10.10 -3.07 -5.17
N SER A 64 -10.11 -1.75 -4.94
CA SER A 64 -9.89 -0.79 -6.03
C SER A 64 -8.50 -0.93 -6.64
N VAL A 65 -7.47 -1.10 -5.80
CA VAL A 65 -6.09 -1.30 -6.27
C VAL A 65 -5.90 -2.68 -6.92
N THR A 66 -6.48 -3.73 -6.34
CA THR A 66 -6.26 -5.11 -6.82
C THR A 66 -7.08 -5.47 -8.06
N ARG A 67 -8.25 -4.85 -8.28
CA ARG A 67 -9.14 -5.15 -9.41
C ARG A 67 -8.50 -4.85 -10.77
N ASN A 68 -7.90 -3.67 -10.94
CA ASN A 68 -7.14 -3.34 -12.16
C ASN A 68 -5.62 -3.45 -11.91
N GLY A 69 -5.20 -4.37 -11.05
CA GLY A 69 -3.79 -4.55 -10.69
C GLY A 69 -2.87 -4.78 -11.89
N ARG A 70 -3.35 -5.43 -12.96
CA ARG A 70 -2.60 -5.59 -14.21
C ARG A 70 -2.19 -4.26 -14.83
N SER A 71 -3.11 -3.29 -14.89
CA SER A 71 -2.83 -1.97 -15.46
C SER A 71 -1.86 -1.20 -14.59
N ILE A 72 -2.02 -1.25 -13.26
CA ILE A 72 -1.11 -0.61 -12.32
C ILE A 72 0.31 -1.19 -12.45
N ILE A 73 0.43 -2.53 -12.50
CA ILE A 73 1.73 -3.20 -12.69
C ILE A 73 2.34 -2.81 -14.03
N LEU A 74 1.56 -2.77 -15.13
CA LEU A 74 2.07 -2.36 -16.44
C LEU A 74 2.57 -0.91 -16.43
N THR A 75 1.85 0.01 -15.78
CA THR A 75 2.28 1.40 -15.60
C THR A 75 3.53 1.50 -14.72
N ALA A 76 3.63 0.70 -13.65
CA ALA A 76 4.83 0.66 -12.81
C ALA A 76 6.05 0.11 -13.57
N VAL A 77 5.85 -0.88 -14.44
CA VAL A 77 6.91 -1.38 -15.34
C VAL A 77 7.31 -0.30 -16.35
N LEU A 78 6.35 0.44 -16.93
CA LEU A 78 6.65 1.59 -17.79
C LEU A 78 7.44 2.66 -17.04
N ALA A 79 7.06 2.96 -15.79
CA ALA A 79 7.78 3.88 -14.91
C ALA A 79 9.23 3.44 -14.71
N LEU A 80 9.43 2.16 -14.40
CA LEU A 80 10.76 1.57 -14.18
C LEU A 80 11.61 1.64 -15.45
N ILE A 81 11.03 1.36 -16.62
CA ILE A 81 11.73 1.48 -17.91
C ILE A 81 12.14 2.93 -18.17
N LEU A 82 11.24 3.90 -17.93
CA LEU A 82 11.56 5.31 -18.11
C LEU A 82 12.66 5.77 -17.15
N VAL A 83 12.54 5.45 -15.86
CA VAL A 83 13.58 5.73 -14.86
C VAL A 83 14.90 5.12 -15.29
N TYR A 84 14.92 3.87 -15.74
CA TYR A 84 16.12 3.19 -16.24
C TYR A 84 16.77 3.94 -17.42
N LEU A 85 15.98 4.41 -18.39
CA LEU A 85 16.51 5.20 -19.52
C LEU A 85 17.11 6.52 -19.05
N PHE A 86 16.44 7.24 -18.15
CA PHE A 86 16.96 8.46 -17.56
C PHE A 86 18.25 8.20 -16.76
N SER A 87 18.32 7.11 -15.99
CA SER A 87 19.52 6.71 -15.25
C SER A 87 20.72 6.40 -16.16
N ILE A 88 20.52 5.80 -17.34
CA ILE A 88 21.62 5.61 -18.31
C ILE A 88 22.12 6.96 -18.82
N VAL A 89 21.22 7.88 -19.16
CA VAL A 89 21.60 9.22 -19.64
C VAL A 89 22.33 9.99 -18.53
N GLY A 90 21.81 9.92 -17.29
CA GLY A 90 22.46 10.49 -16.10
C GLY A 90 23.85 9.92 -15.88
N TYR A 91 24.02 8.59 -15.97
CA TYR A 91 25.30 7.92 -15.78
C TYR A 91 26.33 8.28 -16.86
N LEU A 92 25.92 8.46 -18.11
CA LEU A 92 26.84 8.75 -19.22
C LEU A 92 27.26 10.22 -19.29
N PHE A 93 26.36 11.15 -18.96
CA PHE A 93 26.59 12.58 -19.18
C PHE A 93 26.72 13.42 -17.90
N PHE A 94 26.13 12.98 -16.78
CA PHE A 94 26.00 13.76 -15.54
C PHE A 94 26.49 12.99 -14.30
N LYS A 95 27.35 11.98 -14.48
CA LYS A 95 27.84 11.11 -13.41
C LYS A 95 28.38 11.89 -12.21
N ASP A 96 29.19 12.92 -12.50
CA ASP A 96 29.91 13.69 -11.50
C ASP A 96 29.00 14.64 -10.71
N ASP A 97 27.78 14.92 -11.20
CA ASP A 97 26.80 15.79 -10.55
C ASP A 97 25.93 15.05 -9.50
N PHE A 98 26.02 13.71 -9.43
CA PHE A 98 25.32 12.89 -8.42
C PHE A 98 26.08 12.87 -7.09
N ILE A 99 26.01 13.98 -6.38
CA ILE A 99 26.63 14.15 -5.05
C ILE A 99 25.51 14.25 -4.03
N LEU A 100 25.49 13.35 -3.06
CA LEU A 100 24.52 13.36 -1.97
C LEU A 100 25.22 13.65 -0.65
N GLU A 101 24.58 14.47 0.18
CA GLU A 101 24.99 14.68 1.57
C GLU A 101 24.50 13.49 2.42
N VAL A 102 25.43 12.83 3.10
CA VAL A 102 25.23 11.61 3.88
C VAL A 102 25.78 11.80 5.28
N ASP A 103 24.98 11.47 6.29
CA ASP A 103 25.44 11.39 7.66
C ASP A 103 26.21 10.07 7.87
N LYS A 104 27.54 10.18 7.99
CA LYS A 104 28.40 9.01 8.28
C LYS A 104 28.12 8.48 9.68
N LEU A 105 27.94 7.17 9.81
CA LEU A 105 27.81 6.52 11.12
C LEU A 105 29.15 6.66 11.87
N PRO A 106 29.18 7.23 13.09
CA PRO A 106 30.42 7.33 13.85
C PRO A 106 30.94 5.92 14.18
N ASN A 107 32.21 5.66 13.85
CA ASN A 107 32.88 4.42 14.23
C ASN A 107 33.10 4.43 15.75
N GLU A 108 32.35 3.62 16.51
CA GLU A 108 32.51 3.43 17.97
C GLU A 108 33.86 2.80 18.40
N THR A 109 34.87 2.74 17.54
CA THR A 109 36.16 2.09 17.84
C THR A 109 37.28 3.04 18.28
N LEU A 110 37.00 4.35 18.48
CA LEU A 110 38.01 5.33 18.90
C LEU A 110 37.54 6.26 20.04
N LEU A 111 36.77 5.75 21.01
CA LEU A 111 36.63 6.45 22.29
C LEU A 111 37.78 6.01 23.23
N PRO A 112 38.57 6.94 23.81
CA PRO A 112 39.54 6.57 24.83
C PRO A 112 38.78 6.08 26.06
N GLU A 113 39.18 4.91 26.58
CA GLU A 113 38.75 4.39 27.87
C GLU A 113 38.76 5.52 28.92
N ARG A 114 37.58 5.87 29.44
CA ARG A 114 37.49 6.45 30.78
C ARG A 114 36.79 5.45 31.69
N THR A 115 37.63 4.93 32.57
CA THR A 115 37.41 4.06 33.69
C THR A 115 36.23 4.49 34.56
N GLU A 116 35.33 3.51 34.77
CA GLU A 116 34.43 3.21 35.89
C GLU A 116 33.88 4.28 36.86
N ALA A 117 32.58 4.05 37.16
CA ALA A 117 31.93 4.05 38.48
C ALA A 117 30.97 5.21 38.82
N GLY A 118 29.68 4.85 38.92
CA GLY A 118 28.85 5.17 40.09
C GLY A 118 28.26 6.58 40.23
N GLU A 119 26.95 6.63 40.04
CA GLU A 119 25.98 7.45 40.80
C GLU A 119 25.80 8.95 40.50
N THR A 120 24.51 9.29 40.45
CA THR A 120 23.84 10.56 40.75
C THR A 120 23.67 11.65 39.71
N MET A 121 22.38 11.93 39.49
CA MET A 121 21.79 13.11 38.89
C MET A 121 22.21 14.40 39.61
N THR A 122 22.29 15.48 38.83
CA THR A 122 22.38 16.92 39.15
C THR A 122 23.75 17.56 38.91
N GLY A 123 23.76 18.65 38.12
CA GLY A 123 24.88 19.59 38.05
C GLY A 123 25.05 20.29 36.69
N GLU A 124 24.37 21.43 36.53
CA GLU A 124 24.87 22.65 35.87
C GLU A 124 25.19 22.55 34.35
N PHE A 125 24.26 22.86 33.44
CA PHE A 125 23.96 24.24 33.01
C PHE A 125 24.80 25.31 33.72
N LEU A 126 25.82 25.87 33.07
CA LEU A 126 26.12 27.32 33.05
C LEU A 126 27.26 27.62 32.05
N TYR A 127 26.87 28.20 30.90
CA TYR A 127 27.76 29.04 30.10
C TYR A 127 27.88 30.38 30.83
N SER A 128 29.10 30.83 31.13
CA SER A 128 29.36 32.16 31.68
C SER A 128 30.64 32.72 31.09
N ASP A 129 30.46 33.67 30.17
CA ASP A 129 31.45 34.68 29.80
C ASP A 129 32.06 35.34 31.04
N VAL A 130 33.40 35.31 31.18
CA VAL A 130 34.14 36.31 31.98
C VAL A 130 35.53 36.54 31.37
N CYS A 131 35.65 37.53 30.48
CA CYS A 131 36.94 38.18 30.24
C CYS A 131 37.21 39.17 31.39
N LYS A 132 38.26 38.92 32.17
CA LYS A 132 38.66 39.78 33.29
C LYS A 132 39.54 40.93 32.78
N ALA A 133 39.04 42.15 32.85
CA ALA A 133 39.77 43.36 32.51
C ALA A 133 40.86 43.66 33.56
N GLY A 134 42.13 43.66 33.13
CA GLY A 134 43.25 44.12 33.96
C GLY A 134 44.62 43.85 33.33
N SER A 135 45.17 44.86 32.67
CA SER A 135 46.53 44.97 32.12
C SER A 135 46.76 44.43 30.69
N SER A 136 47.47 45.25 29.93
CA SER A 136 47.72 45.24 28.48
C SER A 136 48.42 43.98 27.94
N GLU A 137 47.79 43.30 26.97
CA GLU A 137 48.29 43.01 25.59
C GLU A 137 47.51 41.84 24.93
N ASN A 138 47.11 42.05 23.66
CA ASN A 138 46.46 41.16 22.68
C ASN A 138 45.59 39.97 23.15
N CYS A 139 44.27 40.14 23.10
CA CYS A 139 43.36 39.03 22.79
C CYS A 139 43.52 38.69 21.31
N SER A 140 44.27 37.63 20.99
CA SER A 140 44.12 36.96 19.70
C SER A 140 42.70 36.43 19.60
N SER A 141 41.98 36.82 18.54
CA SER A 141 40.76 36.15 18.14
C SER A 141 41.09 34.69 17.80
N ILE A 142 40.92 33.79 18.76
CA ILE A 142 40.77 32.37 18.47
C ILE A 142 39.47 32.29 17.68
N ILE A 143 39.57 32.05 16.37
CA ILE A 143 38.43 31.66 15.54
C ILE A 143 37.77 30.48 16.26
N PRO A 144 36.45 30.51 16.53
CA PRO A 144 35.79 29.37 17.15
C PRO A 144 36.07 28.12 16.30
N SER A 145 36.74 27.12 16.87
CA SER A 145 36.93 25.81 16.23
C SER A 145 35.59 25.19 15.80
N ASP A 146 34.46 25.62 16.35
CA ASP A 146 33.13 25.21 15.90
C ASP A 146 32.78 25.62 14.46
N GLN A 147 33.33 26.75 13.95
CA GLN A 147 33.06 27.17 12.56
C GLN A 147 33.96 26.47 11.55
N VAL A 148 35.22 26.20 11.93
CA VAL A 148 36.17 25.47 11.06
C VAL A 148 35.85 23.97 11.05
N MET A 149 35.40 23.40 12.18
CA MET A 149 34.95 22.01 12.21
C MET A 149 33.60 21.80 11.53
N ALA A 150 32.72 22.80 11.48
CA ALA A 150 31.47 22.72 10.71
C ALA A 150 31.73 22.74 9.19
N GLU A 151 32.61 23.62 8.70
CA GLU A 151 32.97 23.67 7.27
C GLU A 151 33.80 22.46 6.82
N GLU A 152 34.71 21.94 7.66
CA GLU A 152 35.47 20.71 7.35
C GLU A 152 34.61 19.43 7.47
N MET A 153 33.61 19.38 8.38
CA MET A 153 32.64 18.27 8.43
C MET A 153 31.68 18.25 7.23
N GLU A 154 31.28 19.41 6.68
CA GLU A 154 30.34 19.49 5.56
C GLU A 154 30.93 18.96 4.24
N GLU A 155 32.23 19.09 4.00
CA GLU A 155 32.90 18.52 2.82
C GLU A 155 33.09 17.00 2.94
N GLU A 156 33.36 16.47 4.15
CA GLU A 156 33.50 15.02 4.36
C GLU A 156 32.18 14.25 4.22
N ASN A 157 31.02 14.91 4.27
CA ASN A 157 29.71 14.27 4.22
C ASN A 157 29.13 14.16 2.80
N LYS A 158 29.88 14.52 1.75
CA LYS A 158 29.41 14.40 0.35
C LYS A 158 29.93 13.14 -0.31
N GLU A 159 29.03 12.27 -0.79
CA GLU A 159 29.38 11.01 -1.44
C GLU A 159 28.82 10.93 -2.88
N HIS A 160 29.64 10.39 -3.79
CA HIS A 160 29.24 10.14 -5.17
C HIS A 160 28.36 8.88 -5.26
N THR A 161 27.08 9.06 -5.53
CA THR A 161 26.10 7.96 -5.47
C THR A 161 25.85 7.26 -6.82
N CYS A 162 26.46 7.74 -7.91
CA CYS A 162 26.28 7.22 -9.28
C CYS A 162 27.60 6.65 -9.87
N GLU A 163 28.40 5.94 -9.06
CA GLU A 163 29.64 5.31 -9.58
C GLU A 163 29.39 4.12 -10.51
N THR A 164 28.33 3.35 -10.23
CA THR A 164 27.85 2.23 -11.04
C THR A 164 26.45 2.51 -11.56
N LEU A 165 26.10 1.92 -12.71
CA LEU A 165 24.76 2.07 -13.30
C LEU A 165 23.65 1.63 -12.33
N LEU A 166 23.88 0.54 -11.58
CA LEU A 166 22.92 0.02 -10.61
C LEU A 166 22.68 1.02 -9.48
N MET A 167 23.74 1.57 -8.88
CA MET A 167 23.59 2.59 -7.83
C MET A 167 22.90 3.83 -8.38
N CYS A 168 23.20 4.25 -9.61
CA CYS A 168 22.53 5.38 -10.24
C CYS A 168 21.02 5.14 -10.43
N ILE A 169 20.61 3.93 -10.83
CA ILE A 169 19.19 3.55 -10.92
C ILE A 169 18.54 3.62 -9.54
N VAL A 170 19.18 3.04 -8.52
CA VAL A 170 18.66 3.05 -7.15
C VAL A 170 18.51 4.48 -6.63
N THR A 171 19.49 5.35 -6.82
CA THR A 171 19.47 6.75 -6.41
C THR A 171 18.35 7.54 -7.10
N VAL A 172 18.18 7.40 -8.42
CA VAL A 172 17.09 8.06 -9.15
C VAL A 172 15.73 7.51 -8.74
N LEU A 173 15.62 6.20 -8.46
CA LEU A 173 14.37 5.59 -8.02
C LEU A 173 13.99 6.01 -6.59
N SER A 174 14.94 6.08 -5.67
CA SER A 174 14.68 6.34 -4.25
C SER A 174 14.58 7.83 -3.93
N HIS A 175 15.54 8.63 -4.40
CA HIS A 175 15.58 10.08 -4.16
C HIS A 175 14.91 10.85 -5.29
N GLY A 176 15.14 10.47 -6.55
CA GLY A 176 14.56 11.18 -7.70
C GLY A 176 13.04 11.11 -7.80
N LEU A 177 12.40 9.99 -7.44
CA LEU A 177 10.92 9.89 -7.42
C LEU A 177 10.28 10.49 -6.17
N ARG A 178 11.01 10.52 -5.05
CA ARG A 178 10.47 10.93 -3.74
C ARG A 178 10.69 12.41 -3.45
N SER A 179 11.77 13.00 -3.96
CA SER A 179 11.98 14.44 -3.94
C SER A 179 10.97 15.10 -4.86
N GLY A 180 10.10 15.94 -4.32
CA GLY A 180 8.92 16.46 -5.02
C GLY A 180 9.20 17.21 -6.33
N GLY A 181 10.41 17.72 -6.55
CA GLY A 181 10.85 18.35 -7.82
C GLY A 181 11.55 17.42 -8.81
N GLY A 182 11.64 16.12 -8.50
CA GLY A 182 12.28 15.11 -9.35
C GLY A 182 13.78 14.95 -9.10
N VAL A 183 14.48 14.36 -10.06
CA VAL A 183 15.92 14.07 -9.99
C VAL A 183 16.79 15.34 -9.89
N GLY A 184 16.31 16.48 -10.40
CA GLY A 184 17.03 17.76 -10.36
C GLY A 184 17.29 18.28 -8.95
N ASP A 185 16.47 17.91 -7.96
CA ASP A 185 16.67 18.28 -6.55
C ASP A 185 17.79 17.47 -5.88
N VAL A 186 18.13 16.31 -6.45
CA VAL A 186 19.14 15.38 -5.91
C VAL A 186 20.52 15.71 -6.45
N LEU A 187 20.60 16.25 -7.66
CA LEU A 187 21.89 16.61 -8.26
C LEU A 187 22.35 17.99 -7.82
N ARG A 188 23.66 18.19 -7.91
CA ARG A 188 24.29 19.50 -7.70
C ARG A 188 23.69 20.55 -8.65
N LYS A 189 23.45 21.74 -8.12
CA LYS A 189 22.98 22.90 -8.89
C LYS A 189 24.09 23.37 -9.86
N PRO A 190 23.87 23.35 -11.18
CA PRO A 190 24.90 23.72 -12.15
C PRO A 190 25.15 25.24 -12.19
N SER A 191 26.38 25.65 -12.52
CA SER A 191 26.69 27.07 -12.75
C SER A 191 26.23 27.54 -14.14
N LYS A 192 25.95 28.84 -14.29
CA LYS A 192 25.52 29.44 -15.57
C LYS A 192 26.57 29.36 -16.68
N GLU A 193 27.84 29.17 -16.31
CA GLU A 193 28.99 29.18 -17.21
C GLU A 193 29.31 27.79 -17.80
N GLU A 194 28.65 26.74 -17.30
CA GLU A 194 28.89 25.38 -17.75
C GLU A 194 28.26 25.13 -19.14
N PRO A 195 28.99 24.53 -20.10
CA PRO A 195 28.49 24.32 -21.46
C PRO A 195 27.27 23.38 -21.54
N LEU A 196 27.09 22.54 -20.50
CA LEU A 196 26.00 21.57 -20.40
C LEU A 196 24.81 22.08 -19.58
N PHE A 197 24.82 23.35 -19.14
CA PHE A 197 23.74 23.93 -18.32
C PHE A 197 22.35 23.76 -18.96
N ALA A 198 22.21 24.08 -20.25
CA ALA A 198 20.94 23.97 -20.95
C ALA A 198 20.47 22.51 -21.08
N ALA A 199 21.39 21.58 -21.37
CA ALA A 199 21.08 20.16 -21.46
C ALA A 199 20.64 19.59 -20.10
N ARG A 200 21.28 20.02 -19.01
CA ARG A 200 20.94 19.67 -17.63
C ARG A 200 19.52 20.11 -17.26
N VAL A 201 19.17 21.37 -17.53
CA VAL A 201 17.82 21.90 -17.26
C VAL A 201 16.76 21.14 -18.06
N ILE A 202 17.01 20.84 -19.33
CA ILE A 202 16.07 20.06 -20.16
C ILE A 202 15.91 18.64 -19.60
N TYR A 203 17.00 18.00 -19.19
CA TYR A 203 16.96 16.67 -18.57
C TYR A 203 16.10 16.65 -17.31
N ASP A 204 16.28 17.62 -16.40
CA ASP A 204 15.51 17.70 -15.16
C ASP A 204 14.03 17.98 -15.40
N LEU A 205 13.70 18.91 -16.31
CA LEU A 205 12.32 19.22 -16.69
C LEU A 205 11.61 18.05 -17.37
N LEU A 206 12.32 17.32 -18.25
CA LEU A 206 11.78 16.14 -18.92
C LEU A 206 11.51 15.02 -17.93
N PHE A 207 12.43 14.77 -16.98
CA PHE A 207 12.22 13.79 -15.93
C PHE A 207 11.00 14.15 -15.07
N PHE A 208 10.92 15.40 -14.61
CA PHE A 208 9.79 15.87 -13.80
C PHE A 208 8.45 15.72 -14.52
N PHE A 209 8.34 16.20 -15.75
CA PHE A 209 7.08 16.14 -16.48
C PHE A 209 6.69 14.71 -16.87
N MET A 210 7.63 13.91 -17.37
CA MET A 210 7.32 12.55 -17.84
C MET A 210 7.11 11.57 -16.69
N VAL A 211 8.00 11.54 -15.71
CA VAL A 211 7.98 10.50 -14.67
C VAL A 211 7.08 10.90 -13.50
N ILE A 212 7.16 12.14 -13.01
CA ILE A 212 6.35 12.57 -11.86
C ILE A 212 4.94 12.96 -12.32
N ILE A 213 4.83 13.92 -13.24
CA ILE A 213 3.51 14.47 -13.62
C ILE A 213 2.69 13.49 -14.45
N ILE A 214 3.26 12.81 -15.44
CA ILE A 214 2.48 11.89 -16.27
C ILE A 214 2.36 10.52 -15.60
N VAL A 215 3.47 9.83 -15.34
CA VAL A 215 3.42 8.42 -14.92
C VAL A 215 2.84 8.23 -13.52
N LEU A 216 3.27 9.02 -12.53
CA LEU A 216 2.79 8.88 -11.16
C LEU A 216 1.29 9.24 -11.04
N ASN A 217 0.85 10.31 -11.70
CA ASN A 217 -0.57 10.66 -11.73
C ASN A 217 -1.42 9.69 -12.56
N LEU A 218 -0.85 8.99 -13.55
CA LEU A 218 -1.55 7.92 -14.26
C LEU A 218 -1.87 6.77 -13.30
N ILE A 219 -0.94 6.38 -12.43
CA ILE A 219 -1.18 5.34 -11.41
C ILE A 219 -2.34 5.74 -10.49
N PHE A 220 -2.31 6.96 -9.95
CA PHE A 220 -3.41 7.47 -9.12
C PHE A 220 -4.71 7.59 -9.91
N GLY A 221 -4.65 7.99 -11.18
CA GLY A 221 -5.81 8.07 -12.07
C GLY A 221 -6.50 6.71 -12.24
N VAL A 222 -5.74 5.64 -12.47
CA VAL A 222 -6.27 4.26 -12.57
C VAL A 222 -6.92 3.81 -11.25
N ILE A 223 -6.32 4.16 -10.10
CA ILE A 223 -6.88 3.84 -8.77
C ILE A 223 -8.19 4.60 -8.52
N ILE A 224 -8.28 5.87 -8.93
CA ILE A 224 -9.51 6.66 -8.77
C ILE A 224 -10.63 6.13 -9.68
N ASP A 225 -10.30 5.80 -10.92
CA ASP A 225 -11.24 5.23 -11.90
C ASP A 225 -11.82 3.90 -11.41
N THR A 226 -10.97 2.98 -10.94
CA THR A 226 -11.42 1.72 -10.34
C THR A 226 -12.28 1.88 -9.10
N PHE A 227 -11.99 2.90 -8.28
CA PHE A 227 -12.80 3.20 -7.10
C PHE A 227 -14.20 3.70 -7.50
N ALA A 228 -14.27 4.55 -8.54
CA ALA A 228 -15.54 5.01 -9.11
C ALA A 228 -16.35 3.86 -9.72
N ASP A 229 -15.69 2.92 -10.42
CA ASP A 229 -16.32 1.73 -10.98
C ASP A 229 -16.92 0.83 -9.89
N LEU A 230 -16.14 0.52 -8.84
CA LEU A 230 -16.61 -0.30 -7.72
C LEU A 230 -17.84 0.31 -7.03
N ARG A 231 -17.86 1.63 -6.88
CA ARG A 231 -19.01 2.36 -6.33
C ARG A 231 -20.24 2.23 -7.24
N SER A 232 -20.05 2.44 -8.54
CA SER A 232 -21.12 2.38 -9.54
C SER A 232 -21.72 0.97 -9.63
N GLU A 233 -20.89 -0.07 -9.58
CA GLU A 233 -21.35 -1.46 -9.56
C GLU A 233 -22.12 -1.81 -8.29
N LYS A 234 -21.65 -1.36 -7.11
CA LYS A 234 -22.37 -1.58 -5.86
C LYS A 234 -23.76 -0.93 -5.93
N GLN A 235 -23.83 0.31 -6.38
CA GLN A 235 -25.09 1.03 -6.54
C GLN A 235 -26.03 0.32 -7.54
N LYS A 236 -25.51 -0.11 -8.69
CA LYS A 236 -26.29 -0.86 -9.69
C LYS A 236 -26.83 -2.19 -9.14
N LYS A 237 -26.04 -2.92 -8.35
CA LYS A 237 -26.49 -4.17 -7.72
C LYS A 237 -27.60 -3.91 -6.70
N GLU A 238 -27.46 -2.87 -5.87
CA GLU A 238 -28.49 -2.47 -4.90
C GLU A 238 -29.76 -2.00 -5.59
N GLU A 239 -29.65 -1.33 -6.73
CA GLU A 239 -30.79 -0.93 -7.56
C GLU A 239 -31.53 -2.15 -8.10
N ILE A 240 -30.83 -3.05 -8.82
CA ILE A 240 -31.42 -4.27 -9.39
C ILE A 240 -32.10 -5.12 -8.30
N LEU A 241 -31.48 -5.26 -7.13
CA LEU A 241 -32.07 -6.00 -6.01
C LEU A 241 -33.39 -5.40 -5.51
N LYS A 242 -33.56 -4.07 -5.61
CA LYS A 242 -34.76 -3.35 -5.17
C LYS A 242 -35.83 -3.24 -6.27
N THR A 243 -35.42 -3.16 -7.53
CA THR A 243 -36.31 -2.85 -8.65
C THR A 243 -36.64 -4.06 -9.51
N THR A 244 -35.91 -5.16 -9.43
CA THR A 244 -36.11 -6.34 -10.27
C THR A 244 -36.43 -7.56 -9.42
N CYS A 245 -37.44 -8.36 -9.83
CA CYS A 245 -37.76 -9.62 -9.15
C CYS A 245 -36.71 -10.70 -9.46
N PHE A 246 -36.21 -11.38 -8.42
CA PHE A 246 -35.15 -12.40 -8.53
C PHE A 246 -35.55 -13.62 -9.39
N ILE A 247 -36.83 -13.99 -9.39
CA ILE A 247 -37.31 -15.21 -10.06
C ILE A 247 -37.67 -14.95 -11.53
N CYS A 248 -38.48 -13.93 -11.80
CA CYS A 248 -39.00 -13.67 -13.15
C CYS A 248 -38.24 -12.59 -13.92
N GLY A 249 -37.37 -11.81 -13.26
CA GLY A 249 -36.61 -10.73 -13.90
C GLY A 249 -37.45 -9.52 -14.29
N LEU A 250 -38.71 -9.41 -13.85
CA LEU A 250 -39.55 -8.25 -14.14
C LEU A 250 -39.14 -7.06 -13.26
N GLU A 251 -39.07 -5.90 -13.90
CA GLU A 251 -38.88 -4.61 -13.24
C GLU A 251 -40.16 -4.15 -12.52
N ARG A 252 -39.97 -3.35 -11.47
CA ARG A 252 -41.01 -2.81 -10.58
C ARG A 252 -42.03 -1.98 -11.34
N ASP A 253 -41.60 -1.25 -12.38
CA ASP A 253 -42.44 -0.41 -13.24
C ASP A 253 -43.60 -1.19 -13.90
N LYS A 254 -43.43 -2.50 -14.13
CA LYS A 254 -44.47 -3.37 -14.72
C LYS A 254 -45.64 -3.67 -13.79
N PHE A 255 -45.52 -3.33 -12.51
CA PHE A 255 -46.53 -3.59 -11.48
C PHE A 255 -47.34 -2.34 -11.11
N ASP A 256 -46.90 -1.14 -11.51
CA ASP A 256 -47.54 0.13 -11.13
C ASP A 256 -49.00 0.26 -11.60
N ASN A 257 -49.35 -0.39 -12.72
CA ASN A 257 -50.70 -0.39 -13.31
C ASN A 257 -51.44 -1.72 -13.16
N LYS A 258 -50.97 -2.61 -12.28
CA LYS A 258 -51.58 -3.94 -12.05
C LYS A 258 -52.24 -3.99 -10.68
N THR A 259 -53.12 -4.98 -10.50
CA THR A 259 -53.81 -5.22 -9.22
C THR A 259 -52.88 -5.72 -8.12
N VAL A 260 -51.79 -6.39 -8.49
CA VAL A 260 -50.78 -6.94 -7.56
C VAL A 260 -49.59 -5.99 -7.49
N THR A 261 -49.19 -5.62 -6.28
CA THR A 261 -48.02 -4.75 -6.05
C THR A 261 -46.71 -5.53 -6.20
N PHE A 262 -45.60 -4.86 -6.49
CA PHE A 262 -44.29 -5.50 -6.57
C PHE A 262 -43.90 -6.19 -5.26
N GLU A 263 -44.21 -5.57 -4.13
CA GLU A 263 -43.93 -6.10 -2.79
C GLU A 263 -44.72 -7.36 -2.46
N GLU A 264 -45.97 -7.46 -2.91
CA GLU A 264 -46.80 -8.67 -2.77
C GLU A 264 -46.29 -9.77 -3.71
N HIS A 265 -45.95 -9.41 -4.95
CA HIS A 265 -45.39 -10.34 -5.93
C HIS A 265 -44.11 -11.04 -5.42
N ILE A 266 -43.17 -10.32 -4.81
CA ILE A 266 -41.92 -10.94 -4.32
C ILE A 266 -42.09 -11.72 -3.01
N LYS A 267 -43.12 -11.44 -2.21
CA LYS A 267 -43.34 -12.07 -0.90
C LYS A 267 -44.21 -13.31 -0.97
N GLU A 268 -45.26 -13.27 -1.78
CA GLU A 268 -46.28 -14.32 -1.85
C GLU A 268 -46.09 -15.19 -3.10
N GLU A 269 -46.05 -14.58 -4.29
CA GLU A 269 -46.00 -15.33 -5.56
C GLU A 269 -44.58 -15.86 -5.87
N HIS A 270 -43.58 -14.98 -5.86
CA HIS A 270 -42.20 -15.24 -6.28
C HIS A 270 -41.21 -15.14 -5.11
N ASN A 271 -41.54 -15.77 -3.99
CA ASN A 271 -40.67 -15.85 -2.84
C ASN A 271 -39.51 -16.83 -3.07
N MET A 272 -38.26 -16.34 -3.05
CA MET A 272 -37.07 -17.18 -3.29
C MET A 272 -36.96 -18.40 -2.36
N TRP A 273 -37.43 -18.28 -1.12
CA TRP A 273 -37.34 -19.35 -0.13
C TRP A 273 -38.34 -20.47 -0.39
N HIS A 274 -39.53 -20.14 -0.91
CA HIS A 274 -40.52 -21.16 -1.28
C HIS A 274 -39.98 -22.09 -2.38
N TYR A 275 -39.23 -21.56 -3.35
CA TYR A 275 -38.56 -22.37 -4.37
C TYR A 275 -37.52 -23.33 -3.74
N LEU A 276 -36.69 -22.85 -2.81
CA LEU A 276 -35.71 -23.70 -2.12
C LEU A 276 -36.39 -24.80 -1.30
N CYS A 277 -37.43 -24.46 -0.54
CA CYS A 277 -38.22 -25.42 0.24
C CYS A 277 -38.85 -26.49 -0.66
N PHE A 278 -39.37 -26.10 -1.83
CA PHE A 278 -39.95 -27.05 -2.78
C PHE A 278 -38.90 -28.02 -3.35
N ILE A 279 -37.70 -27.54 -3.68
CA ILE A 279 -36.60 -28.41 -4.14
C ILE A 279 -36.21 -29.41 -3.04
N VAL A 280 -36.12 -28.97 -1.79
CA VAL A 280 -35.84 -29.85 -0.64
C VAL A 280 -36.96 -30.87 -0.46
N LEU A 281 -38.22 -30.46 -0.55
CA LEU A 281 -39.39 -31.35 -0.48
C LEU A 281 -39.30 -32.46 -1.54
N VAL A 282 -39.09 -32.11 -2.81
CA VAL A 282 -38.99 -33.08 -3.90
C VAL A 282 -37.83 -34.07 -3.65
N LYS A 283 -36.70 -33.62 -3.10
CA LYS A 283 -35.56 -34.50 -2.80
C LYS A 283 -35.79 -35.47 -1.64
N VAL A 284 -36.63 -35.11 -0.67
CA VAL A 284 -36.85 -35.90 0.55
C VAL A 284 -38.11 -36.79 0.44
N LYS A 285 -39.13 -36.32 -0.27
CA LYS A 285 -40.40 -37.02 -0.46
C LYS A 285 -40.22 -38.26 -1.35
N ASP A 286 -40.96 -39.32 -1.04
CA ASP A 286 -40.92 -40.56 -1.80
C ASP A 286 -41.46 -40.35 -3.23
N SER A 287 -40.75 -40.90 -4.20
CA SER A 287 -41.08 -40.76 -5.63
C SER A 287 -42.45 -41.31 -6.03
N THR A 288 -43.02 -42.22 -5.24
CA THR A 288 -44.36 -42.79 -5.47
C THR A 288 -45.49 -41.87 -5.00
N GLU A 289 -45.19 -40.89 -4.14
CA GLU A 289 -46.14 -39.92 -3.59
C GLU A 289 -46.12 -38.57 -4.32
N TYR A 290 -45.31 -38.46 -5.38
CA TYR A 290 -45.26 -37.24 -6.17
C TYR A 290 -46.60 -36.93 -6.83
N THR A 291 -47.02 -35.68 -6.73
CA THR A 291 -48.09 -35.15 -7.58
C THR A 291 -47.59 -35.00 -9.02
N GLY A 292 -48.50 -34.88 -9.99
CA GLY A 292 -48.12 -34.69 -11.40
C GLY A 292 -47.05 -33.59 -11.63
N PRO A 293 -47.24 -32.38 -11.07
CA PRO A 293 -46.24 -31.32 -11.15
C PRO A 293 -44.92 -31.63 -10.44
N GLU A 294 -44.95 -32.28 -9.27
CA GLU A 294 -43.74 -32.69 -8.55
C GLU A 294 -42.92 -33.69 -9.36
N SER A 295 -43.58 -34.69 -9.98
CA SER A 295 -42.93 -35.66 -10.86
C SER A 295 -42.25 -34.99 -12.05
N TYR A 296 -42.92 -34.02 -12.67
CA TYR A 296 -42.35 -33.26 -13.79
C TYR A 296 -41.10 -32.47 -13.37
N VAL A 297 -41.15 -31.79 -12.22
CA VAL A 297 -39.98 -31.04 -11.71
C VAL A 297 -38.86 -31.98 -11.30
N ALA A 298 -39.18 -33.12 -10.68
CA ALA A 298 -38.18 -34.13 -10.31
C ALA A 298 -37.46 -34.72 -11.52
N GLU A 299 -38.17 -34.90 -12.64
CA GLU A 299 -37.60 -35.33 -13.91
C GLU A 299 -36.67 -34.25 -14.51
N MET A 300 -37.05 -32.97 -14.43
CA MET A 300 -36.23 -31.85 -14.92
C MET A 300 -34.98 -31.56 -14.08
N ILE A 301 -34.95 -31.99 -12.82
CA ILE A 301 -33.79 -31.82 -11.92
C ILE A 301 -32.72 -32.91 -12.15
N LYS A 302 -33.11 -34.08 -12.65
CA LYS A 302 -32.20 -35.21 -12.92
C LYS A 302 -31.31 -34.95 -14.12
#